data_AF-A0A8J6J9C3-F1
#
_entry.id   AF-A0A8J6J9C3-F1
#
_cell.length_a   1.000
_cell.length_b   1.000
_cell.length_c   1.000
_cell.angle_alpha   90.00
_cell.angle_beta   90.00
_cell.angle_gamma   90.00
#
_symmetry.space_group_name_H-M   'P 1'
#
loop_
_entity.id
_entity.type
_entity.pdbx_description
1 polymer ?
#
loop_
_entity_poly.entity_id
_entity_poly.type
_entity_poly.pdbx_seq_one_letter_code
_entity_poly.pdbx_strand_id
1 'polypeptide(L)'
;MLCTQCPRSCGALRTDTRGDGLCRMPALPVLARAALHHWEEPPISGTRGSGTIFFSGCSLGCVFCQNEKISHQDFGKLVTMARLRDICQELADQGAHNLNFVNPTHYAHTLRELLENWRPPIPVVWNSGGYDQVDTLRSLEGLVNIYLPDLKYLDSGVAARYSGAPDYPEAAVAALREMVRQTGPCQFDGDGLLKSGTIIRHLILPGQVGEAKAVMDWISAEFAPGTVLFSLMSQYTPWGDLERYPEISRRLRTSEMRAALEYMENLGLAGFTQERTSAKEEYTPPFDLTGI
;
A
#
# COMPACT_ATOMS: atom_id res chain seq x y z
N MET A 1 -4.34 2.71 -24.20
CA MET A 1 -3.86 4.01 -23.68
C MET A 1 -2.35 4.02 -23.54
N LEU A 2 -1.68 5.18 -23.63
CA LEU A 2 -0.28 5.32 -23.22
C LEU A 2 -0.21 5.55 -21.70
N CYS A 3 0.64 4.83 -20.98
CA CYS A 3 0.62 4.81 -19.52
C CYS A 3 1.55 5.84 -18.86
N THR A 4 0.97 6.67 -18.00
CA THR A 4 1.65 7.64 -17.12
C THR A 4 1.16 7.58 -15.66
N GLN A 5 0.57 6.46 -15.23
CA GLN A 5 -0.13 6.33 -13.93
C GLN A 5 0.79 6.34 -12.69
N CYS A 6 2.08 6.11 -12.85
CA CYS A 6 3.05 6.04 -11.74
C CYS A 6 4.33 6.79 -12.12
N PRO A 7 5.24 7.06 -11.16
CA PRO A 7 6.43 7.87 -11.41
C PRO A 7 7.36 7.31 -12.49
N ARG A 8 7.31 6.00 -12.78
CA ARG A 8 8.01 5.42 -13.94
C ARG A 8 7.67 6.08 -15.27
N SER A 9 6.47 6.65 -15.42
CA SER A 9 6.01 7.36 -16.63
C SER A 9 6.36 6.65 -17.94
N CYS A 10 6.23 5.32 -17.94
CA CYS A 10 6.86 4.45 -18.96
C CYS A 10 6.35 4.66 -20.40
N GLY A 11 5.23 5.34 -20.60
CA GLY A 11 4.63 5.54 -21.92
C GLY A 11 4.17 4.25 -22.60
N ALA A 12 4.13 3.12 -21.88
CA ALA A 12 3.78 1.84 -22.46
C ALA A 12 2.35 1.86 -23.01
N LEU A 13 2.17 1.29 -24.20
CA LEU A 13 0.85 1.04 -24.75
C LEU A 13 0.19 -0.09 -23.97
N ARG A 14 -0.95 0.22 -23.35
CA ARG A 14 -1.84 -0.75 -22.73
C ARG A 14 -3.08 -0.95 -23.60
N THR A 15 -3.30 -2.20 -23.99
CA THR A 15 -4.58 -2.68 -24.53
C THR A 15 -5.40 -3.26 -23.39
N ASP A 16 -6.62 -3.69 -23.68
CA ASP A 16 -7.50 -4.31 -22.68
C ASP A 16 -6.89 -5.58 -22.07
N THR A 17 -6.02 -6.28 -22.80
CA THR A 17 -5.48 -7.59 -22.40
C THR A 17 -3.96 -7.65 -22.30
N ARG A 18 -3.23 -6.60 -22.70
CA ARG A 18 -1.77 -6.55 -22.61
C ARG A 18 -1.24 -5.17 -22.21
N GLY A 19 -0.11 -5.14 -21.52
CA GLY A 19 0.69 -3.93 -21.35
C GLY A 19 2.15 -4.27 -21.06
N ASP A 20 3.07 -3.61 -21.77
CA ASP A 20 4.51 -3.93 -21.71
C ASP A 20 5.31 -2.94 -20.83
N GLY A 21 4.63 -2.22 -19.94
CA GLY A 21 5.28 -1.36 -18.95
C GLY A 21 5.94 -2.17 -17.83
N LEU A 22 6.65 -1.51 -16.90
CA LEU A 22 7.33 -2.20 -15.81
C LEU A 22 6.39 -3.05 -14.94
N CYS A 23 5.15 -2.59 -14.73
CA CYS A 23 4.15 -3.34 -13.98
C CYS A 23 3.54 -4.51 -14.77
N ARG A 24 3.79 -4.61 -16.08
CA ARG A 24 3.32 -5.67 -17.00
C ARG A 24 1.80 -5.83 -17.10
N MET A 25 1.06 -4.80 -16.69
CA MET A 25 -0.40 -4.87 -16.60
C MET A 25 -1.13 -4.23 -17.79
N PRO A 26 -2.27 -4.81 -18.20
CA PRO A 26 -3.14 -4.23 -19.21
C PRO A 26 -3.92 -3.02 -18.71
N ALA A 27 -4.79 -2.48 -19.55
CA ALA A 27 -5.69 -1.38 -19.19
C ALA A 27 -6.82 -1.87 -18.26
N LEU A 28 -7.33 -3.09 -18.49
CA LEU A 28 -8.32 -3.70 -17.60
C LEU A 28 -7.65 -4.27 -16.34
N PRO A 29 -8.34 -4.23 -15.19
CA PRO A 29 -7.80 -4.74 -13.93
C PRO A 29 -7.61 -6.25 -13.96
N VAL A 30 -6.46 -6.69 -13.46
CA VAL A 30 -6.16 -8.09 -13.15
C VAL A 30 -6.16 -8.23 -11.64
N LEU A 31 -7.03 -9.08 -11.11
CA LEU A 31 -7.22 -9.28 -9.67
C LEU A 31 -6.71 -10.65 -9.24
N ALA A 32 -6.09 -10.73 -8.06
CA ALA A 32 -5.58 -11.97 -7.51
C ALA A 32 -6.41 -12.54 -6.36
N ARG A 33 -7.13 -11.66 -5.64
CA ARG A 33 -8.05 -12.00 -4.56
C ARG A 33 -8.99 -10.82 -4.24
N ALA A 34 -10.23 -11.10 -3.88
CA ALA A 34 -11.17 -10.17 -3.27
C ALA A 34 -11.89 -10.83 -2.08
N ALA A 35 -11.66 -10.38 -0.85
CA ALA A 35 -12.24 -10.99 0.35
C ALA A 35 -12.21 -10.04 1.55
N LEU A 36 -12.98 -10.37 2.59
CA LEU A 36 -12.81 -9.74 3.90
C LEU A 36 -11.42 -10.08 4.48
N HIS A 37 -10.63 -9.05 4.76
CA HIS A 37 -9.31 -9.14 5.36
C HIS A 37 -9.33 -8.55 6.76
N HIS A 38 -8.91 -9.32 7.76
CA HIS A 38 -9.01 -8.96 9.17
C HIS A 38 -7.67 -8.52 9.78
N TRP A 39 -6.65 -8.31 8.96
CA TRP A 39 -5.27 -8.12 9.41
C TRP A 39 -4.60 -6.81 8.94
N GLU A 40 -5.37 -5.85 8.40
CA GLU A 40 -4.93 -4.44 8.29
C GLU A 40 -4.91 -3.77 9.67
N GLU A 41 -4.49 -2.51 9.73
CA GLU A 41 -4.50 -1.69 10.95
C GLU A 41 -5.89 -1.69 11.64
N PRO A 42 -5.94 -1.62 12.99
CA PRO A 42 -7.18 -1.69 13.75
C PRO A 42 -8.33 -0.79 13.25
N PRO A 43 -8.13 0.50 12.90
CA PRO A 43 -9.20 1.36 12.41
C PRO A 43 -9.62 1.07 10.95
N ILE A 44 -8.92 0.19 10.24
CA ILE A 44 -9.24 -0.28 8.89
C ILE A 44 -9.98 -1.62 8.96
N SER A 45 -9.44 -2.60 9.69
CA SER A 45 -10.01 -3.95 9.77
C SER A 45 -11.21 -4.03 10.70
N GLY A 46 -11.23 -3.25 11.79
CA GLY A 46 -12.25 -3.34 12.84
C GLY A 46 -12.59 -4.78 13.23
N THR A 47 -13.86 -5.03 13.52
CA THR A 47 -14.37 -6.37 13.85
C THR A 47 -14.88 -7.19 12.65
N ARG A 48 -15.24 -6.54 11.54
CA ARG A 48 -15.88 -7.17 10.36
C ARG A 48 -14.93 -7.38 9.18
N GLY A 49 -13.73 -6.83 9.24
CA GLY A 49 -12.75 -6.89 8.17
C GLY A 49 -12.88 -5.74 7.17
N SER A 50 -11.78 -5.50 6.47
CA SER A 50 -11.66 -4.64 5.30
C SER A 50 -12.04 -5.42 4.04
N GLY A 51 -12.83 -4.84 3.15
CA GLY A 51 -13.16 -5.45 1.86
C GLY A 51 -11.99 -5.30 0.90
N THR A 52 -11.02 -6.20 1.00
CA THR A 52 -9.72 -6.04 0.36
C THR A 52 -9.67 -6.70 -1.02
N ILE A 53 -9.23 -5.93 -2.00
CA ILE A 53 -9.06 -6.34 -3.40
C ILE A 53 -7.59 -6.20 -3.78
N PHE A 54 -6.94 -7.33 -4.06
CA PHE A 54 -5.53 -7.41 -4.43
C PHE A 54 -5.37 -7.34 -5.94
N PHE A 55 -4.75 -6.28 -6.43
CA PHE A 55 -4.43 -6.09 -7.85
C PHE A 55 -3.07 -6.70 -8.20
N SER A 56 -3.00 -7.35 -9.36
CA SER A 56 -1.77 -7.91 -9.92
C SER A 56 -0.90 -6.85 -10.61
N GLY A 57 0.40 -7.12 -10.69
CA GLY A 57 1.46 -6.27 -11.23
C GLY A 57 1.93 -5.18 -10.27
N CYS A 58 3.16 -4.69 -10.39
CA CYS A 58 3.69 -3.65 -9.50
C CYS A 58 4.69 -2.73 -10.23
N SER A 59 4.61 -1.41 -10.00
CA SER A 59 5.52 -0.42 -10.59
C SER A 59 6.84 -0.25 -9.82
N LEU A 60 6.91 -0.76 -8.58
CA LEU A 60 8.08 -0.60 -7.72
C LEU A 60 9.01 -1.81 -7.79
N GLY A 61 8.49 -3.03 -7.63
CA GLY A 61 9.27 -4.27 -7.83
C GLY A 61 10.28 -4.57 -6.72
N CYS A 62 9.92 -4.36 -5.45
CA CYS A 62 10.81 -4.62 -4.32
C CYS A 62 11.33 -6.08 -4.31
N VAL A 63 12.62 -6.26 -4.06
CA VAL A 63 13.28 -7.59 -4.04
C VAL A 63 12.84 -8.47 -2.86
N PHE A 64 12.24 -7.88 -1.84
CA PHE A 64 11.73 -8.59 -0.65
C PHE A 64 10.20 -8.69 -0.61
N CYS A 65 9.52 -8.50 -1.75
CA CYS A 65 8.06 -8.45 -1.80
C CYS A 65 7.44 -9.81 -1.43
N GLN A 66 6.78 -9.91 -0.27
CA GLN A 66 6.02 -11.11 0.13
C GLN A 66 4.85 -11.41 -0.80
N ASN A 67 4.38 -10.39 -1.53
CA ASN A 67 3.34 -10.52 -2.55
C ASN A 67 3.91 -10.86 -3.94
N GLU A 68 5.10 -11.48 -4.01
CA GLU A 68 5.82 -11.81 -5.25
C GLU A 68 4.93 -12.46 -6.32
N LYS A 69 4.06 -13.38 -5.90
CA LYS A 69 3.13 -14.09 -6.80
C LYS A 69 2.28 -13.11 -7.63
N ILE A 70 1.89 -11.97 -7.08
CA ILE A 70 1.08 -10.97 -7.78
C ILE A 70 1.92 -9.81 -8.32
N SER A 71 3.05 -9.46 -7.69
CA SER A 71 3.87 -8.30 -8.07
C SER A 71 4.94 -8.60 -9.13
N HIS A 72 5.50 -9.81 -9.11
CA HIS A 72 6.59 -10.27 -9.99
C HIS A 72 6.15 -11.38 -10.95
N GLN A 73 5.18 -12.21 -10.56
CA GLN A 73 4.69 -13.34 -11.36
C GLN A 73 3.33 -13.08 -12.02
N ASP A 74 2.77 -11.89 -11.83
CA ASP A 74 1.55 -11.40 -12.48
C ASP A 74 0.32 -12.30 -12.29
N PHE A 75 0.29 -13.11 -11.23
CA PHE A 75 -0.82 -14.02 -10.97
C PHE A 75 -2.11 -13.23 -10.74
N GLY A 76 -3.16 -13.59 -11.46
CA GLY A 76 -4.50 -13.04 -11.28
C GLY A 76 -5.40 -13.36 -12.47
N LYS A 77 -6.61 -12.84 -12.42
CA LYS A 77 -7.65 -12.97 -13.44
C LYS A 77 -8.08 -11.60 -13.90
N LEU A 78 -8.07 -11.39 -15.21
CA LEU A 78 -8.57 -10.17 -15.83
C LEU A 78 -10.08 -10.06 -15.59
N VAL A 79 -10.53 -8.89 -15.16
CA VAL A 79 -11.96 -8.60 -14.92
C VAL A 79 -12.41 -7.36 -15.69
N THR A 80 -13.69 -7.37 -16.07
CA THR A 80 -14.33 -6.22 -16.70
C THR A 80 -14.69 -5.16 -15.65
N MET A 81 -14.98 -3.94 -16.10
CA MET A 81 -15.47 -2.88 -15.21
C MET A 81 -16.76 -3.28 -14.47
N ALA A 82 -17.70 -3.94 -15.17
CA ALA A 82 -18.93 -4.44 -14.58
C ALA A 82 -18.64 -5.46 -13.47
N ARG A 83 -17.77 -6.45 -13.73
CA ARG A 83 -17.41 -7.45 -12.71
C ARG A 83 -16.68 -6.82 -11.53
N LEU A 84 -15.80 -5.85 -11.76
CA LEU A 84 -15.12 -5.14 -10.67
C LEU A 84 -16.14 -4.42 -9.77
N ARG A 85 -17.15 -3.77 -10.34
CA ARG A 85 -18.25 -3.16 -9.57
C ARG A 85 -19.01 -4.20 -8.75
N ASP A 86 -19.36 -5.33 -9.36
CA ASP A 86 -20.08 -6.41 -8.67
C ASP A 86 -19.27 -6.92 -7.47
N ILE A 87 -17.96 -7.14 -7.64
CA ILE A 87 -17.05 -7.56 -6.55
C ILE A 87 -17.05 -6.53 -5.41
N CYS A 88 -16.97 -5.24 -5.73
CA CYS A 88 -17.01 -4.19 -4.71
C CYS A 88 -18.36 -4.16 -3.97
N GLN A 89 -19.48 -4.35 -4.67
CA GLN A 89 -20.80 -4.43 -4.04
C GLN A 89 -20.94 -5.69 -3.18
N GLU A 90 -20.48 -6.85 -3.65
CA GLU A 90 -20.48 -8.12 -2.92
C GLU A 90 -19.70 -8.00 -1.59
N LEU A 91 -18.58 -7.28 -1.57
CA LEU A 91 -17.82 -7.02 -0.34
C LEU A 91 -18.57 -6.08 0.62
N ALA A 92 -19.24 -5.04 0.10
CA ALA A 92 -20.07 -4.16 0.91
C ALA A 92 -21.27 -4.91 1.52
N ASP A 93 -21.92 -5.78 0.75
CA ASP A 93 -23.06 -6.59 1.18
C ASP A 93 -22.66 -7.65 2.22
N GLN A 94 -21.41 -8.12 2.18
CA GLN A 94 -20.80 -8.94 3.24
C GLN A 94 -20.55 -8.19 4.54
N GLY A 95 -20.74 -6.87 4.57
CA GLY A 95 -20.60 -6.03 5.76
C GLY A 95 -19.18 -5.48 5.99
N ALA A 96 -18.34 -5.43 4.95
CA ALA A 96 -17.01 -4.82 5.01
C ALA A 96 -17.06 -3.40 5.58
N HIS A 97 -16.05 -3.02 6.36
CA HIS A 97 -15.96 -1.65 6.91
C HIS A 97 -15.56 -0.60 5.87
N ASN A 98 -14.83 -1.03 4.84
CA ASN A 98 -14.32 -0.20 3.75
C ASN A 98 -14.03 -1.09 2.52
N LEU A 99 -13.85 -0.46 1.36
CA LEU A 99 -13.26 -1.09 0.18
C LEU A 99 -11.78 -0.73 0.13
N ASN A 100 -10.91 -1.72 0.20
CA ASN A 100 -9.46 -1.52 0.24
C ASN A 100 -8.81 -2.05 -1.04
N PHE A 101 -8.44 -1.11 -1.90
CA PHE A 101 -7.74 -1.40 -3.14
C PHE A 101 -6.23 -1.48 -2.87
N VAL A 102 -5.67 -2.69 -2.98
CA VAL A 102 -4.27 -2.97 -2.65
C VAL A 102 -3.42 -3.00 -3.91
N ASN A 103 -2.36 -2.19 -3.90
CA ASN A 103 -1.49 -1.89 -5.02
C ASN A 103 -2.24 -1.38 -6.28
N PRO A 104 -3.09 -0.34 -6.14
CA PRO A 104 -4.02 0.09 -7.18
C PRO A 104 -3.44 1.09 -8.18
N THR A 105 -2.24 1.62 -7.94
CA THR A 105 -1.65 2.77 -8.66
C THR A 105 -1.72 2.64 -10.18
N HIS A 106 -1.31 1.50 -10.73
CA HIS A 106 -1.34 1.29 -12.18
C HIS A 106 -2.75 1.08 -12.75
N TYR A 107 -3.78 0.96 -11.93
CA TYR A 107 -5.19 0.90 -12.33
C TYR A 107 -5.99 2.15 -11.92
N ALA A 108 -5.32 3.24 -11.54
CA ALA A 108 -5.98 4.46 -11.10
C ALA A 108 -6.97 5.03 -12.13
N HIS A 109 -6.68 4.92 -13.43
CA HIS A 109 -7.63 5.30 -14.48
C HIS A 109 -8.94 4.50 -14.43
N THR A 110 -8.87 3.18 -14.23
CA THR A 110 -10.03 2.30 -14.09
C THR A 110 -10.79 2.57 -12.80
N LEU A 111 -10.07 2.72 -11.69
CA LEU A 111 -10.69 2.96 -10.39
C LEU A 111 -11.35 4.33 -10.29
N ARG A 112 -10.77 5.36 -10.90
CA ARG A 112 -11.42 6.66 -11.05
C ARG A 112 -12.74 6.54 -11.80
N GLU A 113 -12.73 5.90 -12.98
CA GLU A 113 -13.94 5.70 -13.78
C GLU A 113 -15.01 4.93 -12.99
N LEU A 114 -14.63 3.88 -12.25
CA LEU A 114 -15.54 3.14 -11.39
C LEU A 114 -16.20 4.05 -10.34
N LEU A 115 -15.40 4.81 -9.60
CA LEU A 115 -15.86 5.59 -8.44
C LEU A 115 -16.63 6.87 -8.85
N GLU A 116 -16.35 7.42 -10.03
CA GLU A 116 -17.13 8.52 -10.61
C GLU A 116 -18.55 8.06 -10.99
N ASN A 117 -18.68 6.84 -11.50
CA ASN A 117 -19.97 6.29 -11.97
C ASN A 117 -20.74 5.51 -10.89
N TRP A 118 -20.08 5.14 -9.79
CA TRP A 118 -20.70 4.43 -8.69
C TRP A 118 -20.01 4.79 -7.37
N ARG A 119 -20.78 5.40 -6.46
CA ARG A 119 -20.31 5.68 -5.10
C ARG A 119 -20.58 4.50 -4.18
N PRO A 120 -19.54 3.85 -3.62
CA PRO A 120 -19.73 2.82 -2.62
C PRO A 120 -20.42 3.37 -1.36
N PRO A 121 -21.23 2.56 -0.65
CA PRO A 121 -21.86 2.98 0.61
C PRO A 121 -20.90 3.02 1.80
N ILE A 122 -19.67 2.56 1.61
CA ILE A 122 -18.60 2.46 2.63
C ILE A 122 -17.35 3.19 2.15
N PRO A 123 -16.45 3.64 3.06
CA PRO A 123 -15.23 4.36 2.68
C PRO A 123 -14.32 3.57 1.73
N VAL A 124 -13.59 4.29 0.88
CA VAL A 124 -12.57 3.75 -0.01
C VAL A 124 -11.17 3.98 0.57
N VAL A 125 -10.39 2.90 0.66
CA VAL A 125 -8.99 2.87 1.09
C VAL A 125 -8.10 2.64 -0.14
N TRP A 126 -7.09 3.49 -0.29
CA TRP A 126 -6.03 3.38 -1.30
C TRP A 126 -4.73 2.90 -0.64
N ASN A 127 -4.46 1.60 -0.75
CA ASN A 127 -3.34 0.93 -0.10
C ASN A 127 -2.23 0.69 -1.12
N SER A 128 -1.16 1.48 -1.03
CA SER A 128 -0.13 1.59 -2.07
C SER A 128 1.27 1.47 -1.51
N GLY A 129 2.25 1.25 -2.39
CA GLY A 129 3.66 1.30 -2.02
C GLY A 129 4.21 2.71 -1.82
N GLY A 130 3.36 3.75 -1.88
CA GLY A 130 3.74 5.17 -1.84
C GLY A 130 4.37 5.71 -3.14
N TYR A 131 4.66 4.84 -4.11
CA TYR A 131 5.26 5.23 -5.40
C TYR A 131 4.17 5.63 -6.41
N ASP A 132 3.44 6.68 -6.05
CA ASP A 132 2.27 7.19 -6.76
C ASP A 132 2.58 8.55 -7.41
N GLN A 133 2.07 8.77 -8.62
CA GLN A 133 2.22 10.05 -9.32
C GLN A 133 1.26 11.08 -8.72
N VAL A 134 1.75 12.27 -8.36
CA VAL A 134 0.91 13.35 -7.78
C VAL A 134 -0.30 13.68 -8.66
N ASP A 135 -0.13 13.79 -9.98
CA ASP A 135 -1.25 14.07 -10.88
C ASP A 135 -2.26 12.92 -10.95
N THR A 136 -1.82 11.68 -10.74
CA THR A 136 -2.73 10.53 -10.62
C THR A 136 -3.55 10.65 -9.33
N LEU A 137 -2.91 10.98 -8.20
CA LEU A 137 -3.59 11.21 -6.93
C LEU A 137 -4.58 12.37 -7.00
N ARG A 138 -4.21 13.50 -7.63
CA ARG A 138 -5.12 14.63 -7.84
C ARG A 138 -6.39 14.23 -8.59
N SER A 139 -6.29 13.30 -9.53
CA SER A 139 -7.46 12.79 -10.25
C SER A 139 -8.39 11.91 -9.41
N LEU A 140 -7.96 11.51 -8.20
CA LEU A 140 -8.72 10.72 -7.24
C LEU A 140 -9.32 11.57 -6.10
N GLU A 141 -9.12 12.90 -6.12
CA GLU A 141 -9.61 13.79 -5.07
C GLU A 141 -11.13 13.70 -4.92
N GLY A 142 -11.59 13.44 -3.70
CA GLY A 142 -13.00 13.22 -3.37
C GLY A 142 -13.55 11.82 -3.69
N LEU A 143 -12.75 10.93 -4.28
CA LEU A 143 -13.10 9.52 -4.55
C LEU A 143 -12.48 8.56 -3.53
N VAL A 144 -11.28 8.87 -3.05
CA VAL A 144 -10.60 8.12 -1.99
C VAL A 144 -10.81 8.83 -0.64
N ASN A 145 -11.19 8.06 0.38
CA ASN A 145 -11.38 8.60 1.72
C ASN A 145 -10.13 8.41 2.58
N ILE A 146 -9.44 7.28 2.41
CA ILE A 146 -8.34 6.87 3.27
C ILE A 146 -7.15 6.48 2.42
N TYR A 147 -5.98 7.02 2.74
CA TYR A 147 -4.72 6.60 2.15
C TYR A 147 -3.95 5.71 3.14
N LEU A 148 -3.47 4.57 2.65
CA LEU A 148 -2.62 3.62 3.39
C LEU A 148 -1.30 3.35 2.62
N PRO A 149 -0.44 4.37 2.44
CA PRO A 149 0.82 4.24 1.71
C PRO A 149 1.93 3.61 2.57
N ASP A 150 2.82 2.87 1.93
CA ASP A 150 4.13 2.56 2.51
C ASP A 150 5.14 3.67 2.19
N LEU A 151 5.84 4.20 3.20
CA LEU A 151 7.07 4.97 3.02
C LEU A 151 8.26 4.06 3.32
N LYS A 152 8.84 3.46 2.28
CA LYS A 152 9.81 2.37 2.41
C LYS A 152 11.21 2.85 2.74
N TYR A 153 11.67 3.93 2.10
CA TYR A 153 13.02 4.46 2.21
C TYR A 153 13.02 5.98 2.04
N LEU A 154 14.01 6.65 2.63
CA LEU A 154 14.33 8.04 2.32
C LEU A 154 15.71 8.18 1.63
N ASP A 155 16.54 7.14 1.67
CA ASP A 155 17.80 7.09 0.92
C ASP A 155 17.60 6.56 -0.52
N SER A 156 18.04 7.33 -1.52
CA SER A 156 17.97 6.97 -2.94
C SER A 156 18.82 5.74 -3.28
N GLY A 157 19.94 5.54 -2.59
CA GLY A 157 20.80 4.38 -2.78
C GLY A 157 20.13 3.08 -2.32
N VAL A 158 19.50 3.11 -1.14
CA VAL A 158 18.67 2.02 -0.59
C VAL A 158 17.49 1.73 -1.53
N ALA A 159 16.80 2.76 -2.01
CA ALA A 159 15.68 2.61 -2.92
C ALA A 159 16.11 2.01 -4.28
N ALA A 160 17.25 2.43 -4.83
CA ALA A 160 17.84 1.81 -6.01
C ALA A 160 18.21 0.35 -5.76
N ARG A 161 18.83 0.05 -4.61
CA ARG A 161 19.29 -1.29 -4.25
C ARG A 161 18.15 -2.29 -4.13
N TYR A 162 17.07 -1.91 -3.43
CA TYR A 162 16.01 -2.86 -3.09
C TYR A 162 14.77 -2.78 -3.98
N SER A 163 14.60 -1.72 -4.78
CA SER A 163 13.43 -1.54 -5.65
C SER A 163 13.78 -1.03 -7.06
N GLY A 164 15.06 -0.82 -7.38
CA GLY A 164 15.44 -0.28 -8.69
C GLY A 164 14.79 1.07 -9.00
N ALA A 165 14.51 1.87 -7.97
CA ALA A 165 13.80 3.15 -8.06
C ALA A 165 14.54 4.22 -7.22
N PRO A 166 15.68 4.75 -7.70
CA PRO A 166 16.44 5.78 -6.96
C PRO A 166 15.63 7.05 -6.68
N ASP A 167 14.60 7.31 -7.49
CA ASP A 167 13.65 8.42 -7.41
C ASP A 167 12.49 8.16 -6.42
N TYR A 168 12.39 6.96 -5.84
CA TYR A 168 11.32 6.60 -4.92
C TYR A 168 11.17 7.58 -3.74
N PRO A 169 12.24 8.00 -3.02
CA PRO A 169 12.08 8.90 -1.88
C PRO A 169 11.38 10.22 -2.26
N GLU A 170 11.81 10.83 -3.36
CA GLU A 170 11.23 12.09 -3.85
C GLU A 170 9.76 11.90 -4.24
N ALA A 171 9.47 10.85 -5.02
CA ALA A 171 8.12 10.54 -5.46
C ALA A 171 7.18 10.21 -4.29
N ALA A 172 7.64 9.40 -3.32
CA ALA A 172 6.84 8.99 -2.17
C ALA A 172 6.55 10.15 -1.22
N VAL A 173 7.52 11.02 -0.97
CA VAL A 173 7.32 12.25 -0.17
C VAL A 173 6.32 13.18 -0.85
N ALA A 174 6.43 13.38 -2.17
CA ALA A 174 5.48 14.20 -2.93
C ALA A 174 4.06 13.59 -2.91
N ALA A 175 3.95 12.27 -3.08
CA ALA A 175 2.69 11.55 -3.00
C ALA A 175 2.04 11.70 -1.62
N LEU A 176 2.81 11.51 -0.53
CA LEU A 176 2.32 11.63 0.84
C LEU A 176 1.76 13.01 1.16
N ARG A 177 2.45 14.07 0.73
CA ARG A 177 1.96 15.45 0.88
C ARG A 177 0.61 15.64 0.18
N GLU A 178 0.46 15.10 -1.03
CA GLU A 178 -0.80 15.18 -1.78
C GLU A 178 -1.92 14.36 -1.12
N MET A 179 -1.61 13.14 -0.65
CA MET A 179 -2.57 12.28 0.07
C MET A 179 -3.11 13.00 1.33
N VAL A 180 -2.22 13.57 2.15
CA VAL A 180 -2.57 14.31 3.36
C VAL A 180 -3.33 15.60 3.02
N ARG A 181 -2.95 16.31 1.95
CA ARG A 181 -3.69 17.51 1.50
C ARG A 181 -5.15 17.18 1.18
N GLN A 182 -5.42 16.02 0.57
CA GLN A 182 -6.77 15.61 0.21
C GLN A 182 -7.60 15.16 1.41
N THR A 183 -7.02 14.38 2.34
CA THR A 183 -7.80 13.80 3.44
C THR A 183 -7.86 14.66 4.70
N GLY A 184 -6.87 15.54 4.90
CA GLY A 184 -6.67 16.25 6.16
C GLY A 184 -6.36 15.31 7.34
N PRO A 185 -6.52 15.81 8.59
CA PRO A 185 -6.34 15.01 9.80
C PRO A 185 -7.26 13.79 9.87
N CYS A 186 -6.81 12.74 10.55
CA CYS A 186 -7.59 11.52 10.72
C CYS A 186 -8.93 11.76 11.45
N GLN A 187 -10.02 11.30 10.84
CA GLN A 187 -11.38 11.36 11.36
C GLN A 187 -11.93 9.96 11.57
N PHE A 188 -12.42 9.68 12.77
CA PHE A 188 -12.94 8.37 13.16
C PHE A 188 -14.45 8.44 13.42
N ASP A 189 -15.15 7.33 13.23
CA ASP A 189 -16.53 7.19 13.70
C ASP A 189 -16.59 6.79 15.20
N GLY A 190 -17.83 6.60 15.69
CA GLY A 190 -18.06 6.24 17.10
C GLY A 190 -17.53 4.86 17.51
N ASP A 191 -17.22 4.00 16.54
CA ASP A 191 -16.64 2.67 16.76
C ASP A 191 -15.10 2.69 16.61
N GLY A 192 -14.50 3.86 16.37
CA GLY A 192 -13.07 4.03 16.20
C GLY A 192 -12.54 3.60 14.82
N LEU A 193 -13.42 3.44 13.83
CA LEU A 193 -13.02 3.16 12.44
C LEU A 193 -12.64 4.44 11.74
N LEU A 194 -11.58 4.40 10.94
CA LEU A 194 -11.16 5.56 10.17
C LEU A 194 -12.19 5.81 9.06
N LYS A 195 -12.68 7.04 8.96
CA LYS A 195 -13.62 7.50 7.92
C LYS A 195 -12.91 8.33 6.86
N SER A 196 -11.90 9.09 7.25
CA SER A 196 -11.02 9.86 6.36
C SER A 196 -9.66 10.05 7.03
N GLY A 197 -8.58 10.01 6.27
CA GLY A 197 -7.23 10.29 6.79
C GLY A 197 -6.13 9.51 6.09
N THR A 198 -4.90 9.70 6.55
CA THR A 198 -3.73 8.99 6.02
C THR A 198 -3.03 8.21 7.14
N ILE A 199 -2.81 6.91 6.92
CA ILE A 199 -1.98 6.04 7.77
C ILE A 199 -0.73 5.70 6.97
N ILE A 200 0.43 6.14 7.43
CA ILE A 200 1.72 5.89 6.77
C ILE A 200 2.32 4.62 7.36
N ARG A 201 2.60 3.62 6.54
CA ARG A 201 3.25 2.38 6.97
C ARG A 201 4.74 2.42 6.70
N HIS A 202 5.53 1.84 7.59
CA HIS A 202 6.96 1.67 7.40
C HIS A 202 7.40 0.27 7.82
N LEU A 203 7.90 -0.53 6.86
CA LEU A 203 8.52 -1.83 7.11
C LEU A 203 9.99 -1.66 7.46
N ILE A 204 10.36 -2.02 8.69
CA ILE A 204 11.76 -2.01 9.10
C ILE A 204 12.49 -3.16 8.39
N LEU A 205 13.51 -2.82 7.60
CA LEU A 205 14.41 -3.82 7.02
C LEU A 205 15.57 -4.16 7.96
N PRO A 206 16.07 -5.41 7.91
CA PRO A 206 17.25 -5.82 8.68
C PRO A 206 18.46 -4.92 8.40
N GLY A 207 19.09 -4.42 9.48
CA GLY A 207 20.24 -3.52 9.41
C GLY A 207 19.88 -2.07 9.08
N GLN A 208 18.60 -1.75 8.86
CA GLN A 208 18.13 -0.45 8.38
C GLN A 208 17.35 0.34 9.45
N VAL A 209 17.72 0.19 10.73
CA VAL A 209 17.10 0.98 11.81
C VAL A 209 17.36 2.48 11.62
N GLY A 210 18.50 2.85 11.02
CA GLY A 210 18.78 4.24 10.66
C GLY A 210 17.75 4.83 9.70
N GLU A 211 17.42 4.10 8.62
CA GLU A 211 16.36 4.50 7.68
C GLU A 211 15.00 4.60 8.37
N ALA A 212 14.67 3.66 9.26
CA ALA A 212 13.41 3.71 10.00
C ALA A 212 13.30 4.98 10.87
N LYS A 213 14.40 5.36 11.54
CA LYS A 213 14.45 6.60 12.32
C LYS A 213 14.35 7.83 11.43
N ALA A 214 15.03 7.85 10.29
CA ALA A 214 14.94 8.95 9.33
C ALA A 214 13.51 9.14 8.80
N VAL A 215 12.80 8.04 8.52
CA VAL A 215 11.37 8.06 8.15
C VAL A 215 10.52 8.66 9.27
N MET A 216 10.72 8.24 10.52
CA MET A 216 9.99 8.78 11.66
C MET A 216 10.28 10.27 11.89
N ASP A 217 11.55 10.69 11.78
CA ASP A 217 11.98 12.09 11.89
C ASP A 217 11.31 12.95 10.81
N TRP A 218 11.30 12.48 9.57
CA TRP A 218 10.66 13.19 8.46
C TRP A 218 9.15 13.35 8.70
N ILE A 219 8.45 12.29 9.10
CA ILE A 219 7.00 12.36 9.38
C ILE A 219 6.70 13.35 10.50
N SER A 220 7.48 13.30 11.59
CA SER A 220 7.33 14.20 12.75
C SER A 220 7.59 15.67 12.39
N ALA A 221 8.56 15.93 11.51
CA ALA A 221 8.87 17.27 11.04
C ALA A 221 7.87 17.80 10.00
N GLU A 222 7.35 16.94 9.15
CA GLU A 222 6.47 17.31 8.03
C GLU A 222 5.02 17.57 8.47
N PHE A 223 4.51 16.76 9.41
CA PHE A 223 3.09 16.77 9.76
C PHE A 223 2.87 17.11 11.23
N ALA A 224 1.92 18.01 11.50
CA ALA A 224 1.53 18.33 12.86
C ALA A 224 0.96 17.09 13.58
N PRO A 225 1.16 16.96 14.91
CA PRO A 225 0.62 15.84 15.68
C PRO A 225 -0.88 15.61 15.44
N GLY A 226 -1.27 14.36 15.19
CA GLY A 226 -2.66 13.98 14.89
C GLY A 226 -3.09 14.14 13.42
N THR A 227 -2.24 14.67 12.55
CA THR A 227 -2.55 14.79 11.11
C THR A 227 -2.54 13.43 10.41
N VAL A 228 -1.57 12.59 10.75
CA VAL A 228 -1.41 11.23 10.21
C VAL A 228 -1.23 10.23 11.35
N LEU A 229 -1.50 8.96 11.07
CA LEU A 229 -1.09 7.85 11.92
C LEU A 229 0.11 7.14 11.32
N PHE A 230 0.99 6.60 12.16
CA PHE A 230 2.18 5.86 11.73
C PHE A 230 2.10 4.39 12.11
N SER A 231 2.13 3.50 11.13
CA SER A 231 2.14 2.04 11.32
C SER A 231 3.56 1.51 11.18
N LEU A 232 4.21 1.24 12.32
CA LEU A 232 5.55 0.68 12.36
C LEU A 232 5.49 -0.85 12.25
N MET A 233 5.91 -1.36 11.09
CA MET A 233 5.87 -2.78 10.79
C MET A 233 7.24 -3.41 11.06
N SER A 234 7.27 -4.32 12.03
CA SER A 234 8.46 -5.08 12.44
C SER A 234 8.48 -6.51 11.87
N GLN A 235 7.46 -6.89 11.09
CA GLN A 235 7.22 -8.27 10.65
C GLN A 235 8.01 -8.69 9.40
N TYR A 236 9.24 -8.22 9.25
CA TYR A 236 10.04 -8.58 8.08
C TYR A 236 10.37 -10.09 8.07
N THR A 237 9.90 -10.76 7.01
CA THR A 237 10.25 -12.14 6.69
C THR A 237 11.04 -12.14 5.38
N PRO A 238 12.29 -12.65 5.37
CA PRO A 238 13.05 -12.85 4.15
C PRO A 238 12.21 -13.63 3.13
N TRP A 239 12.13 -13.14 1.90
CA TRP A 239 11.29 -13.72 0.85
C TRP A 239 12.00 -13.68 -0.49
N GLY A 240 11.80 -14.70 -1.32
CA GLY A 240 12.38 -14.81 -2.65
C GLY A 240 13.89 -15.10 -2.66
N ASP A 241 14.53 -14.82 -3.80
CA ASP A 241 15.98 -14.92 -3.96
C ASP A 241 16.68 -13.66 -3.45
N LEU A 242 17.36 -13.80 -2.32
CA LEU A 242 18.10 -12.72 -1.65
C LEU A 242 19.62 -12.96 -1.68
N GLU A 243 20.15 -13.80 -2.57
CA GLU A 243 21.60 -14.08 -2.64
C GLU A 243 22.45 -12.80 -2.82
N ARG A 244 21.91 -11.82 -3.56
CA ARG A 244 22.56 -10.51 -3.78
C ARG A 244 22.33 -9.50 -2.65
N TYR A 245 21.52 -9.86 -1.65
CA TYR A 245 21.07 -9.02 -0.54
C TYR A 245 21.23 -9.73 0.81
N PRO A 246 22.43 -10.27 1.14
CA PRO A 246 22.63 -11.05 2.35
C PRO A 246 22.30 -10.29 3.64
N GLU A 247 22.41 -8.96 3.62
CA GLU A 247 22.09 -8.08 4.76
C GLU A 247 20.61 -8.13 5.16
N ILE A 248 19.69 -8.33 4.20
CA ILE A 248 18.25 -8.51 4.44
C ILE A 248 17.81 -9.97 4.34
N SER A 249 18.71 -10.92 4.06
CA SER A 249 18.41 -12.37 4.08
C SER A 249 18.31 -12.94 5.52
N ARG A 250 17.72 -12.19 6.44
CA ARG A 250 17.50 -12.56 7.84
C ARG A 250 16.30 -11.81 8.41
N ARG A 251 15.72 -12.30 9.51
CA ARG A 251 14.71 -11.53 10.26
C ARG A 251 15.36 -10.39 11.05
N LEU A 252 14.53 -9.45 11.53
CA LEU A 252 14.96 -8.42 12.47
C LEU A 252 15.45 -9.05 13.79
N ARG A 253 16.51 -8.46 14.34
CA ARG A 253 16.96 -8.73 15.72
C ARG A 253 16.04 -8.01 16.70
N THR A 254 15.90 -8.58 17.90
CA THR A 254 15.14 -7.94 18.98
C THR A 254 15.62 -6.52 19.29
N SER A 255 16.92 -6.27 19.21
CA SER A 255 17.49 -4.94 19.40
C SER A 255 17.08 -3.94 18.32
N GLU A 256 16.90 -4.39 17.06
CA GLU A 256 16.47 -3.52 15.96
C GLU A 256 15.02 -3.09 16.14
N MET A 257 14.15 -4.05 16.48
CA MET A 257 12.74 -3.78 16.77
C MET A 257 12.59 -2.85 17.97
N ARG A 258 13.26 -3.16 19.09
CA ARG A 258 13.20 -2.33 20.30
C ARG A 258 13.69 -0.91 20.04
N ALA A 259 14.82 -0.76 19.34
CA ALA A 259 15.36 0.56 19.04
C ALA A 259 14.45 1.41 18.16
N ALA A 260 13.69 0.80 17.24
CA ALA A 260 12.72 1.52 16.42
C ALA A 260 11.44 1.88 17.22
N LEU A 261 10.96 0.96 18.06
CA LEU A 261 9.80 1.19 18.93
C LEU A 261 10.06 2.31 19.94
N GLU A 262 11.17 2.22 20.69
CA GLU A 262 11.57 3.26 21.65
C GLU A 262 11.74 4.62 20.95
N TYR A 263 12.22 4.63 19.71
CA TYR A 263 12.38 5.88 18.96
C TYR A 263 11.03 6.49 18.54
N MET A 264 10.10 5.66 18.05
CA MET A 264 8.72 6.08 17.74
C MET A 264 8.03 6.66 18.98
N GLU A 265 8.18 6.01 20.14
CA GLU A 265 7.65 6.47 21.43
C GLU A 265 8.27 7.82 21.84
N ASN A 266 9.60 7.97 21.73
CA ASN A 266 10.31 9.20 22.08
C ASN A 266 9.91 10.40 21.21
N LEU A 267 9.55 10.15 19.94
CA LEU A 267 9.01 11.19 19.05
C LEU A 267 7.53 11.49 19.30
N GLY A 268 6.83 10.69 20.11
CA GLY A 268 5.41 10.84 20.35
C GLY A 268 4.55 10.61 19.10
N LEU A 269 5.03 9.80 18.15
CA LEU A 269 4.28 9.50 16.93
C LEU A 269 3.06 8.63 17.25
N ALA A 270 1.87 9.14 16.97
CA ALA A 270 0.63 8.40 17.12
C ALA A 270 0.52 7.31 16.04
N GLY A 271 0.12 6.10 16.42
CA GLY A 271 -0.15 5.04 15.47
C GLY A 271 -0.05 3.64 16.05
N PHE A 272 0.46 2.71 15.26
CA PHE A 272 0.39 1.28 15.54
C PHE A 272 1.76 0.63 15.47
N THR A 273 1.95 -0.39 16.28
CA THR A 273 3.13 -1.23 16.26
C THR A 273 2.69 -2.69 16.14
N GLN A 274 3.48 -3.47 15.42
CA GLN A 274 3.21 -4.88 15.23
C GLN A 274 4.01 -5.74 16.22
N GLU A 275 3.34 -6.74 16.82
CA GLU A 275 4.01 -7.72 17.67
C GLU A 275 4.91 -8.69 16.87
N ARG A 276 5.97 -9.17 17.51
CA ARG A 276 7.00 -10.04 16.91
C ARG A 276 6.47 -11.36 16.35
N THR A 277 5.43 -11.93 16.96
CA THR A 277 4.83 -13.22 16.59
C THR A 277 4.14 -13.19 15.23
N SER A 278 3.97 -12.00 14.67
CA SER A 278 3.29 -11.77 13.42
C SER A 278 4.21 -11.86 12.19
N ALA A 279 5.53 -12.02 12.36
CA ALA A 279 6.46 -12.31 11.25
C ALA A 279 6.39 -13.79 10.80
N LYS A 280 5.33 -14.17 10.07
CA LYS A 280 5.15 -15.50 9.49
C LYS A 280 4.59 -15.43 8.07
N GLU A 281 4.88 -16.45 7.26
CA GLU A 281 4.33 -16.56 5.89
C GLU A 281 2.79 -16.68 5.88
N GLU A 282 2.22 -17.16 6.98
CA GLU A 282 0.77 -17.32 7.20
C GLU A 282 -0.02 -16.00 7.10
N TYR A 283 0.64 -14.84 7.21
CA TYR A 283 0.00 -13.52 7.08
C TYR A 283 -0.04 -13.02 5.63
N THR A 284 0.67 -13.68 4.70
CA THR A 284 0.50 -13.43 3.26
C THR A 284 -0.83 -14.05 2.81
N PRO A 285 -1.75 -13.28 2.21
CA PRO A 285 -3.01 -13.82 1.72
C PRO A 285 -2.79 -14.95 0.70
N PRO A 286 -3.59 -16.02 0.73
CA PRO A 286 -3.54 -17.03 -0.32
C PRO A 286 -4.08 -16.40 -1.61
N PHE A 287 -3.18 -16.13 -2.56
CA PHE A 287 -3.58 -15.68 -3.91
C PHE A 287 -4.08 -16.90 -4.71
N ASP A 288 -5.40 -17.08 -4.70
CA ASP A 288 -6.11 -18.26 -5.21
C ASP A 288 -7.38 -17.90 -6.00
N LEU A 289 -7.54 -16.62 -6.36
CA LEU A 289 -8.71 -16.06 -7.05
C LEU A 289 -10.02 -16.06 -6.25
N THR A 290 -9.97 -16.28 -4.92
CA THR A 290 -11.15 -16.14 -4.06
C THR A 290 -11.84 -14.80 -4.31
N GLY A 291 -13.16 -14.85 -4.53
CA GLY A 291 -14.03 -13.69 -4.72
C GLY A 291 -13.99 -13.03 -6.11
N ILE A 292 -13.31 -13.63 -7.11
CA ILE A 292 -13.13 -13.04 -8.45
C ILE A 292 -13.92 -13.76 -9.55
#